data_AF-A0A5N7CNI3-F1
#
_entry.id   AF-A0A5N7CNI3-F1
#
_cell.length_a   1.000
_cell.length_b   1.000
_cell.length_c   1.000
_cell.angle_alpha   90.00
_cell.angle_beta   90.00
_cell.angle_gamma   90.00
#
_symmetry.space_group_name_H-M   'P 1'
#
loop_
_entity.id
_entity.type
_entity.pdbx_description
1 polymer ?
#
loop_
_entity_poly.entity_id
_entity_poly.type
_entity_poly.pdbx_seq_one_letter_code
_entity_poly.pdbx_strand_id
1 'polypeptide(L)'
;MKVLKGSERAVTPTPPEQEHTQDRNDLPWQLSTAINVLRFTYWVLTPTGFLVTLYGLNVVAWGGMLFLLICNASPAMCHPSCNDINSPNRKWIEVDSQVLNALFSLPGFGLAPWRFRDMYWWVGWRVGGAKTKSCQALERLAEIHQNWVRLPELLPVTPPAQLLQLELGVTAEPTPDSPRSLASQSSTQCAPRAPPTALWKLDFVIWSNLWNTIFQACLAGCMWGLNRYNRPSWTTGLFVALACAASGASGIMILLETKRTERTEGVRRSAREKAIRHRILGKYGATIRSHGICRV
;
A
#
# COMPACT_ATOMS: atom_id res chain seq x y z
N MET A 1 18.18 -65.88 45.65
CA MET A 1 17.18 -64.93 46.18
C MET A 1 16.88 -63.91 45.08
N LYS A 2 15.62 -63.71 44.73
CA LYS A 2 15.15 -63.14 43.45
C LYS A 2 15.56 -61.66 43.25
N VAL A 3 16.04 -61.39 42.03
CA VAL A 3 16.32 -60.07 41.45
C VAL A 3 15.03 -59.27 41.34
N LEU A 4 14.95 -58.12 42.02
CA LEU A 4 13.86 -57.16 41.85
C LEU A 4 14.26 -56.12 40.80
N LYS A 5 13.46 -56.10 39.73
CA LYS A 5 13.57 -55.33 38.50
C LYS A 5 13.13 -53.89 38.78
N GLY A 6 14.08 -52.94 38.78
CA GLY A 6 13.79 -51.51 38.83
C GLY A 6 13.14 -51.07 37.51
N SER A 7 11.90 -50.58 37.60
CA SER A 7 11.11 -50.07 36.48
C SER A 7 11.54 -48.63 36.17
N GLU A 8 12.39 -48.47 35.16
CA GLU A 8 12.75 -47.17 34.59
C GLU A 8 11.52 -46.57 33.89
N ARG A 9 10.94 -45.52 34.48
CA ARG A 9 9.86 -44.75 33.88
C ARG A 9 10.45 -43.97 32.71
N ALA A 10 10.11 -44.38 31.49
CA ALA A 10 10.43 -43.66 30.27
C ALA A 10 9.89 -42.21 30.34
N VAL A 11 10.80 -41.24 30.44
CA VAL A 11 10.47 -39.83 30.18
C VAL A 11 10.17 -39.74 28.69
N THR A 12 8.88 -39.74 28.37
CA THR A 12 8.39 -39.55 27.01
C THR A 12 8.84 -38.16 26.55
N PRO A 13 9.53 -38.01 25.41
CA PRO A 13 9.85 -36.69 24.90
C PRO A 13 8.53 -35.99 24.59
N THR A 14 8.32 -34.84 25.22
CA THR A 14 7.26 -33.91 24.84
C THR A 14 7.35 -33.67 23.33
N PRO A 15 6.22 -33.74 22.58
CA PRO A 15 6.27 -33.44 21.16
C PRO A 15 6.75 -31.99 21.02
N PRO A 16 7.53 -31.67 19.97
CA PRO A 16 7.90 -30.29 19.72
C PRO A 16 6.62 -29.47 19.65
N GLU A 17 6.53 -28.45 20.50
CA GLU A 17 5.52 -27.41 20.40
C GLU A 17 5.54 -26.93 18.96
N GLN A 18 4.59 -27.42 18.18
CA GLN A 18 4.32 -26.92 16.87
C GLN A 18 3.77 -25.53 17.13
N GLU A 19 4.67 -24.55 17.13
CA GLU A 19 4.36 -23.17 16.84
C GLU A 19 3.78 -23.17 15.42
N HIS A 20 2.53 -23.61 15.32
CA HIS A 20 1.73 -23.58 14.12
C HIS A 20 1.68 -22.09 13.81
N THR A 21 2.46 -21.68 12.82
CA THR A 21 2.23 -20.43 12.12
C THR A 21 0.88 -20.65 11.44
N GLN A 22 -0.19 -20.50 12.22
CA GLN A 22 -1.58 -20.64 11.81
C GLN A 22 -1.70 -19.76 10.58
N ASP A 23 -1.87 -20.39 9.43
CA ASP A 23 -2.10 -19.66 8.20
C ASP A 23 -3.33 -18.78 8.46
N ARG A 24 -3.24 -17.51 8.09
CA ARG A 24 -4.23 -16.47 8.42
C ARG A 24 -5.64 -16.82 7.88
N ASN A 25 -5.72 -17.89 7.09
CA ASN A 25 -6.88 -18.37 6.35
C ASN A 25 -7.71 -19.42 7.12
N ASP A 26 -7.21 -19.97 8.25
CA ASP A 26 -7.89 -21.07 8.96
C ASP A 26 -8.69 -20.62 10.19
N LEU A 27 -8.77 -19.31 10.47
CA LEU A 27 -9.60 -18.80 11.57
C LEU A 27 -11.08 -18.74 11.14
N PRO A 28 -12.03 -19.09 12.03
CA PRO A 28 -13.45 -18.89 11.75
C PRO A 28 -13.70 -17.41 11.43
N TRP A 29 -14.52 -17.15 10.42
CA TRP A 29 -14.74 -15.79 9.89
C TRP A 29 -15.16 -14.80 10.98
N GLN A 30 -15.91 -15.25 11.99
CA GLN A 30 -16.33 -14.48 13.16
C GLN A 30 -15.14 -13.99 14.01
N LEU A 31 -14.12 -14.83 14.19
CA LEU A 31 -12.92 -14.47 14.94
C LEU A 31 -12.04 -13.52 14.11
N SER A 32 -11.97 -13.74 12.79
CA SER A 32 -11.27 -12.85 11.87
C SER A 32 -11.92 -11.46 11.82
N THR A 33 -13.25 -11.38 11.75
CA THR A 33 -13.98 -10.10 11.82
C THR A 33 -13.80 -9.43 13.16
N ALA A 34 -13.91 -10.16 14.28
CA ALA A 34 -13.69 -9.61 15.61
C ALA A 34 -12.28 -9.03 15.79
N ILE A 35 -11.25 -9.73 15.35
CA ILE A 35 -9.86 -9.24 15.38
C ILE A 35 -9.71 -7.98 14.53
N ASN A 36 -10.31 -7.94 13.33
CA ASN A 36 -10.26 -6.79 12.45
C ASN A 36 -11.01 -5.58 13.02
N VAL A 37 -12.17 -5.80 13.64
CA VAL A 37 -12.93 -4.75 14.35
C VAL A 37 -12.11 -4.19 15.51
N LEU A 38 -11.49 -5.06 16.32
CA LEU A 38 -10.65 -4.61 17.44
C LEU A 38 -9.46 -3.79 16.95
N ARG A 39 -8.75 -4.25 15.91
CA ARG A 39 -7.65 -3.51 15.27
C ARG A 39 -8.10 -2.17 14.73
N PHE A 40 -9.28 -2.13 14.09
CA PHE A 40 -9.86 -0.90 13.61
C PHE A 40 -10.16 0.05 14.76
N THR A 41 -10.80 -0.40 15.84
CA THR A 41 -11.07 0.43 17.03
C THR A 41 -9.79 1.01 17.62
N TYR A 42 -8.73 0.21 17.78
CA TYR A 42 -7.43 0.73 18.23
C TYR A 42 -6.82 1.74 17.26
N TRP A 43 -6.97 1.53 15.96
CA TRP A 43 -6.53 2.49 14.94
C TRP A 43 -7.34 3.80 15.00
N VAL A 44 -8.66 3.74 15.18
CA VAL A 44 -9.52 4.94 15.36
C VAL A 44 -9.13 5.74 16.59
N LEU A 45 -8.62 5.08 17.65
CA LEU A 45 -8.13 5.77 18.85
C LEU A 45 -6.75 6.43 18.67
N THR A 46 -6.03 6.17 17.57
CA THR A 46 -4.83 6.95 17.22
C THR A 46 -5.23 8.36 16.76
N PRO A 47 -4.44 9.41 17.03
CA PRO A 47 -4.83 10.78 16.68
C PRO A 47 -5.11 10.95 15.18
N THR A 48 -4.28 10.34 14.33
CA THR A 48 -4.49 10.35 12.87
C THR A 48 -5.71 9.54 12.47
N GLY A 49 -5.89 8.34 13.03
CA GLY A 49 -7.03 7.48 12.72
C GLY A 49 -8.37 8.09 13.16
N PHE A 50 -8.38 8.78 14.31
CA PHE A 50 -9.53 9.51 14.81
C PHE A 50 -9.96 10.61 13.83
N LEU A 51 -9.02 11.46 13.40
CA LEU A 51 -9.29 12.55 12.46
C LEU A 51 -9.79 12.02 11.11
N VAL A 52 -9.18 10.96 10.58
CA VAL A 52 -9.61 10.33 9.32
C VAL A 52 -11.01 9.73 9.46
N THR A 53 -11.31 9.09 10.58
CA THR A 53 -12.62 8.50 10.84
C THR A 53 -13.69 9.56 10.99
N LEU A 54 -13.43 10.63 11.75
CA LEU A 54 -14.33 11.77 11.89
C LEU A 54 -14.61 12.43 10.53
N TYR A 55 -13.56 12.64 9.73
CA TYR A 55 -13.70 13.15 8.37
C TYR A 55 -14.55 12.23 7.49
N GLY A 56 -14.29 10.91 7.50
CA GLY A 56 -15.06 9.93 6.74
C GLY A 56 -16.53 9.88 7.14
N LEU A 57 -16.82 9.92 8.44
CA LEU A 57 -18.19 10.01 8.96
C LEU A 57 -18.90 11.29 8.51
N ASN A 58 -18.20 12.43 8.46
CA ASN A 58 -18.76 13.66 7.92
C ASN A 58 -19.12 13.53 6.44
N VAL A 59 -18.21 12.98 5.61
CA VAL A 59 -18.49 12.73 4.19
C VAL A 59 -19.72 11.85 4.01
N VAL A 60 -19.85 10.77 4.80
CA VAL A 60 -21.00 9.87 4.74
C VAL A 60 -22.28 10.55 5.23
N ALA A 61 -22.23 11.35 6.29
CA ALA A 61 -23.40 12.04 6.83
C ALA A 61 -23.98 13.07 5.83
N TRP A 62 -23.13 13.99 5.34
CA TRP A 62 -23.55 15.00 4.34
C TRP A 62 -23.90 14.36 2.99
N GLY A 63 -23.15 13.33 2.58
CA GLY A 63 -23.42 12.57 1.36
C GLY A 63 -24.75 11.81 1.41
N GLY A 64 -25.02 11.17 2.56
CA GLY A 64 -26.29 10.48 2.81
C GLY A 64 -27.47 11.44 2.85
N MET A 65 -27.32 12.60 3.49
CA MET A 65 -28.34 13.64 3.51
C MET A 65 -28.66 14.14 2.09
N LEU A 66 -27.63 14.46 1.29
CA LEU A 66 -27.81 14.86 -0.11
C LEU A 66 -28.57 13.79 -0.91
N PHE A 67 -28.20 12.51 -0.74
CA PHE A 67 -28.87 11.41 -1.40
C PHE A 67 -30.36 11.30 -1.03
N LEU A 68 -30.69 11.42 0.27
CA LEU A 68 -32.06 11.39 0.75
C LEU A 68 -32.90 12.56 0.21
N LEU A 69 -32.31 13.76 0.11
CA LEU A 69 -32.96 14.95 -0.43
C LEU A 69 -33.26 14.82 -1.93
N ILE A 70 -32.31 14.29 -2.70
CA ILE A 70 -32.48 14.04 -4.14
C ILE A 70 -33.55 12.96 -4.38
N CYS A 71 -33.61 11.93 -3.54
CA CYS A 71 -34.65 10.90 -3.57
C CYS A 71 -36.02 11.39 -3.09
N ASN A 72 -36.18 12.68 -2.73
CA ASN A 72 -37.40 13.26 -2.16
C ASN A 72 -37.88 12.54 -0.88
N ALA A 73 -36.97 11.97 -0.09
CA ALA A 73 -37.29 11.26 1.15
C ALA A 73 -37.74 12.18 2.30
N SER A 74 -37.75 13.51 2.09
CA SER A 74 -38.30 14.50 3.03
C SER A 74 -39.43 15.32 2.39
N PRO A 75 -40.68 14.82 2.40
CA PRO A 75 -41.83 15.52 1.85
C PRO A 75 -42.13 16.85 2.54
N ALA A 76 -41.76 16.99 3.82
CA ALA A 76 -41.96 18.20 4.62
C ALA A 76 -41.13 19.40 4.16
N MET A 77 -40.09 19.19 3.33
CA MET A 77 -39.26 20.26 2.76
C MET A 77 -39.70 20.68 1.34
N CYS A 78 -40.80 20.13 0.84
CA CYS A 78 -41.31 20.35 -0.51
C CYS A 78 -42.50 21.30 -0.57
N HIS A 79 -42.29 22.54 -0.15
CA HIS A 79 -43.29 23.60 -0.24
C HIS A 79 -42.69 24.81 -0.98
N PRO A 80 -43.29 25.32 -2.07
CA PRO A 80 -44.55 24.88 -2.72
C PRO A 80 -44.42 23.63 -3.62
N SER A 81 -43.22 23.29 -4.11
CA SER A 81 -42.94 22.00 -4.78
C SER A 81 -41.47 21.59 -4.56
N CYS A 82 -41.13 20.29 -4.64
CA CYS A 82 -39.75 19.82 -4.43
C CYS A 82 -38.74 20.38 -5.45
N ASN A 83 -39.21 20.72 -6.66
CA ASN A 83 -38.37 21.23 -7.74
C ASN A 83 -38.29 22.76 -7.79
N ASP A 84 -39.03 23.46 -6.93
CA ASP A 84 -38.98 24.92 -6.86
C ASP A 84 -37.58 25.37 -6.41
N ILE A 85 -37.03 26.37 -7.10
CA ILE A 85 -35.72 26.94 -6.80
C ILE A 85 -35.63 27.51 -5.39
N ASN A 86 -36.75 27.99 -4.84
CA ASN A 86 -36.84 28.58 -3.52
C ASN A 86 -37.27 27.59 -2.43
N SER A 87 -37.56 26.34 -2.79
CA SER A 87 -37.94 25.31 -1.83
C SER A 87 -36.84 25.07 -0.78
N PRO A 88 -37.22 24.75 0.48
CA PRO A 88 -36.27 24.31 1.50
C PRO A 88 -35.39 23.14 1.02
N ASN A 89 -35.96 22.16 0.30
CA ASN A 89 -35.22 21.03 -0.26
C ASN A 89 -34.07 21.51 -1.17
N ARG A 90 -34.35 22.39 -2.14
CA ARG A 90 -33.31 22.89 -3.04
C ARG A 90 -32.24 23.72 -2.33
N LYS A 91 -32.60 24.41 -1.23
CA LYS A 91 -31.64 25.14 -0.39
C LYS A 91 -30.69 24.19 0.34
N TRP A 92 -31.21 23.12 0.93
CA TRP A 92 -30.38 22.11 1.59
C TRP A 92 -29.51 21.33 0.61
N ILE A 93 -30.04 20.95 -0.56
CA ILE A 93 -29.25 20.35 -1.64
C ILE A 93 -28.04 21.23 -1.99
N GLU A 94 -28.23 22.55 -2.09
CA GLU A 94 -27.12 23.47 -2.36
C GLU A 94 -26.10 23.46 -1.21
N VAL A 95 -26.54 23.59 0.05
CA VAL A 95 -25.65 23.57 1.23
C VAL A 95 -24.86 22.27 1.30
N ASP A 96 -25.53 21.12 1.21
CA ASP A 96 -24.89 19.80 1.25
C ASP A 96 -23.89 19.65 0.10
N SER A 97 -24.25 20.13 -1.09
CA SER A 97 -23.36 20.06 -2.25
C SER A 97 -22.11 20.95 -2.10
N GLN A 98 -22.22 22.10 -1.44
CA GLN A 98 -21.06 22.96 -1.14
C GLN A 98 -20.17 22.34 -0.06
N VAL A 99 -20.76 21.77 1.00
CA VAL A 99 -20.01 21.08 2.05
C VAL A 99 -19.28 19.86 1.47
N LEU A 100 -19.94 19.03 0.67
CA LEU A 100 -19.32 17.89 0.01
C LEU A 100 -18.25 18.30 -0.99
N ASN A 101 -18.48 19.38 -1.76
CA ASN A 101 -17.46 19.94 -2.65
C ASN A 101 -16.20 20.34 -1.86
N ALA A 102 -16.36 21.02 -0.72
CA ALA A 102 -15.24 21.39 0.14
C ALA A 102 -14.54 20.15 0.72
N LEU A 103 -15.31 19.18 1.20
CA LEU A 103 -14.78 17.92 1.74
C LEU A 103 -13.96 17.17 0.69
N PHE A 104 -14.47 16.98 -0.53
CA PHE A 104 -13.73 16.27 -1.59
C PHE A 104 -12.56 17.07 -2.17
N SER A 105 -12.68 18.40 -2.18
CA SER A 105 -11.60 19.29 -2.60
C SER A 105 -10.42 19.26 -1.62
N LEU A 106 -10.65 19.03 -0.32
CA LEU A 106 -9.61 18.99 0.69
C LEU A 106 -8.52 17.93 0.40
N PRO A 107 -8.82 16.62 0.21
CA PRO A 107 -7.83 15.65 -0.22
C PRO A 107 -7.45 15.80 -1.69
N GLY A 108 -8.32 16.35 -2.54
CA GLY A 108 -8.05 16.59 -3.96
C GLY A 108 -6.90 17.58 -4.18
N PHE A 109 -6.94 18.72 -3.48
CA PHE A 109 -5.91 19.75 -3.48
C PHE A 109 -4.82 19.50 -2.44
N GLY A 110 -5.18 18.96 -1.27
CA GLY A 110 -4.23 18.58 -0.24
C GLY A 110 -3.18 17.60 -0.76
N LEU A 111 -3.59 16.59 -1.54
CA LEU A 111 -2.65 15.63 -2.15
C LEU A 111 -2.09 16.10 -3.51
N ALA A 112 -2.50 17.28 -4.01
CA ALA A 112 -2.08 17.77 -5.32
C ALA A 112 -0.56 17.94 -5.46
N PRO A 113 0.19 18.48 -4.48
CA PRO A 113 1.65 18.63 -4.59
C PRO A 113 2.36 17.30 -4.86
N TRP A 114 1.94 16.23 -4.18
CA TRP A 114 2.46 14.89 -4.38
C TRP A 114 2.09 14.33 -5.76
N ARG A 115 0.85 14.56 -6.22
CA ARG A 115 0.40 14.13 -7.56
C ARG A 115 1.15 14.85 -8.68
N PHE A 116 1.40 16.15 -8.52
CA PHE A 116 2.19 16.93 -9.48
C PHE A 116 3.67 16.54 -9.47
N ARG A 117 4.24 16.25 -8.30
CA ARG A 117 5.60 15.67 -8.20
C ARG A 117 5.68 14.34 -8.96
N ASP A 118 4.70 13.45 -8.76
CA ASP A 118 4.65 12.16 -9.44
C ASP A 118 4.50 12.35 -10.97
N MET A 119 3.70 13.32 -11.40
CA MET A 119 3.56 13.69 -12.81
C MET A 119 4.85 14.29 -13.38
N TYR A 120 5.59 15.10 -12.63
CA TYR A 120 6.88 15.64 -13.06
C TYR A 120 7.89 14.53 -13.37
N TRP A 121 8.02 13.54 -12.49
CA TRP A 121 8.87 12.37 -12.74
C TRP A 121 8.35 11.52 -13.90
N TRP A 122 7.04 11.38 -14.05
CA TRP A 122 6.43 10.69 -15.19
C TRP A 122 6.78 11.37 -16.53
N VAL A 123 6.70 12.71 -16.59
CA VAL A 123 7.11 13.48 -17.78
C VAL A 123 8.61 13.30 -18.03
N GLY A 124 9.46 13.35 -17.00
CA GLY A 124 10.89 13.09 -17.13
C GLY A 124 11.20 11.69 -17.67
N TRP A 125 10.39 10.68 -17.30
CA TRP A 125 10.52 9.31 -17.79
C TRP A 125 10.08 9.17 -19.26
N ARG A 126 8.94 9.74 -19.66
CA ARG A 126 8.36 9.58 -21.02
C ARG A 126 8.90 10.56 -22.06
N VAL A 127 9.21 11.78 -21.66
CA VAL A 127 9.59 12.90 -22.53
C VAL A 127 11.07 13.25 -22.40
N GLY A 128 11.76 12.79 -21.35
CA GLY A 128 13.20 12.96 -21.22
C GLY A 128 13.93 12.30 -22.38
N GLY A 129 14.40 13.08 -23.36
CA GLY A 129 15.03 12.52 -24.57
C GLY A 129 16.30 11.70 -24.30
N ALA A 130 16.99 11.94 -23.18
CA ALA A 130 18.18 11.19 -22.79
C ALA A 130 17.81 9.96 -21.95
N LYS A 131 18.18 8.76 -22.42
CA LYS A 131 17.90 7.47 -21.74
C LYS A 131 18.28 7.47 -20.26
N THR A 132 19.42 8.06 -19.89
CA THR A 132 19.89 8.14 -18.50
C THR A 132 18.92 8.91 -17.60
N LYS A 133 18.37 10.03 -18.09
CA LYS A 133 17.40 10.84 -17.35
C LYS A 133 16.06 10.12 -17.21
N SER A 134 15.63 9.42 -18.26
CA SER A 134 14.41 8.62 -18.22
C SER A 134 14.51 7.46 -17.23
N CYS A 135 15.65 6.77 -17.18
CA CYS A 135 15.90 5.70 -16.21
C CYS A 135 15.89 6.23 -14.78
N GLN A 136 16.61 7.34 -14.53
CA GLN A 136 16.65 7.95 -13.20
C GLN A 136 15.26 8.41 -12.74
N ALA A 137 14.45 8.98 -13.63
CA ALA A 137 13.09 9.39 -13.31
C ALA A 137 12.19 8.20 -12.97
N LEU A 138 12.30 7.10 -13.71
CA LEU A 138 11.56 5.87 -13.43
C LEU A 138 11.99 5.23 -12.10
N GLU A 139 13.28 5.25 -11.78
CA GLU A 139 13.81 4.75 -10.50
C GLU A 139 13.26 5.54 -9.32
N ARG A 140 13.25 6.89 -9.41
CA ARG A 140 12.64 7.75 -8.38
C ARG A 140 11.16 7.46 -8.19
N LEU A 141 10.44 7.25 -9.30
CA LEU A 141 9.02 6.94 -9.26
C LEU A 141 8.76 5.56 -8.62
N ALA A 142 9.63 4.58 -8.89
CA ALA A 142 9.58 3.27 -8.26
C ALA A 142 9.92 3.29 -6.78
N GLU A 143 10.84 4.17 -6.36
CA GLU A 143 11.18 4.41 -4.95
C GLU A 143 9.98 4.98 -4.18
N ILE A 144 9.27 5.94 -4.77
CA ILE A 144 8.04 6.50 -4.19
C ILE A 144 6.96 5.43 -4.05
N HIS A 145 6.78 4.61 -5.09
CA HIS A 145 5.75 3.57 -5.15
C HIS A 145 6.26 2.18 -4.77
N GLN A 146 7.32 2.11 -3.95
CA GLN A 146 8.04 0.88 -3.61
C GLN A 146 7.18 -0.17 -2.89
N ASN A 147 6.02 0.20 -2.36
CA ASN A 147 5.12 -0.74 -1.69
C ASN A 147 4.55 -1.78 -2.69
N TRP A 148 4.30 -1.36 -3.93
CA TRP A 148 3.61 -2.18 -4.94
C TRP A 148 4.34 -2.25 -6.30
N VAL A 149 5.27 -1.33 -6.59
CA VAL A 149 6.07 -1.33 -7.83
C VAL A 149 7.36 -2.11 -7.65
N ARG A 150 7.69 -2.96 -8.63
CA ARG A 150 8.98 -3.65 -8.75
C ARG A 150 9.55 -3.40 -10.13
N LEU A 151 10.77 -2.85 -10.21
CA LEU A 151 11.46 -2.63 -11.48
C LEU A 151 12.14 -3.93 -11.97
N PRO A 152 12.26 -4.12 -13.30
CA PRO A 152 13.12 -5.17 -13.85
C PRO A 152 14.58 -4.92 -13.46
N GLU A 153 15.30 -5.97 -13.07
CA GLU A 153 16.72 -5.94 -12.66
C GLU A 153 17.67 -5.46 -13.78
N LEU A 154 17.17 -5.34 -15.01
CA LEU A 154 17.90 -4.85 -16.20
C LEU A 154 18.19 -3.33 -16.18
N LEU A 155 17.59 -2.57 -15.26
CA LEU A 155 18.01 -1.19 -15.02
C LEU A 155 19.21 -1.23 -14.07
N PRO A 156 20.39 -0.74 -14.47
CA PRO A 156 21.57 -0.78 -13.62
C PRO A 156 21.29 0.03 -12.36
N VAL A 157 20.96 -0.68 -11.28
CA VAL A 157 20.91 -0.12 -9.93
C VAL A 157 22.35 0.20 -9.57
N THR A 158 22.81 1.36 -9.99
CA THR A 158 24.07 1.93 -9.53
C THR A 158 23.70 2.90 -8.40
N PRO A 159 23.86 2.52 -7.11
CA PRO A 159 23.82 3.47 -6.02
C PRO A 159 24.69 4.69 -6.38
N PRO A 160 24.31 5.92 -5.97
CA PRO A 160 25.11 7.11 -6.26
C PRO A 160 26.57 6.99 -5.77
N ALA A 161 26.83 6.15 -4.77
CA ALA A 161 28.17 5.82 -4.30
C ALA A 161 29.03 5.06 -5.33
N GLN A 162 28.43 4.23 -6.19
CA GLN A 162 29.13 3.43 -7.19
C GLN A 162 29.46 4.24 -8.46
N LEU A 163 28.61 5.20 -8.84
CA LEU A 163 28.92 6.13 -9.93
C LEU A 163 30.11 7.04 -9.58
N LEU A 164 30.23 7.44 -8.30
CA LEU A 164 31.38 8.23 -7.83
C LEU A 164 32.69 7.43 -7.88
N GLN A 165 32.65 6.12 -7.63
CA GLN A 165 33.82 5.24 -7.75
C GLN A 165 34.20 4.97 -9.21
N LEU A 166 33.23 4.94 -10.12
CA LEU A 166 33.48 4.78 -11.55
C LEU A 166 34.07 6.05 -12.18
N GLU A 167 33.62 7.23 -11.75
CA GLU A 167 34.17 8.54 -12.18
C GLU A 167 35.59 8.78 -11.66
N LEU A 168 35.98 8.20 -10.51
CA LEU A 168 37.29 8.40 -9.91
C LEU A 168 38.40 7.45 -10.42
N GLY A 169 38.11 6.57 -11.39
CA GLY A 169 39.15 5.85 -12.13
C GLY A 169 40.21 5.13 -11.27
N VAL A 170 39.83 4.56 -10.12
CA VAL A 170 40.77 3.82 -9.27
C VAL A 170 40.94 2.40 -9.83
N THR A 171 41.81 2.26 -10.82
CA THR A 171 42.37 0.95 -11.23
C THR A 171 43.51 0.59 -10.27
N ALA A 172 43.29 -0.37 -9.39
CA ALA A 172 44.35 -1.00 -8.61
C ALA A 172 44.77 -2.32 -9.28
N GLU A 173 45.98 -2.34 -9.82
CA GLU A 173 46.71 -3.50 -10.34
C GLU A 173 47.01 -4.56 -9.23
N PRO A 174 47.14 -5.87 -9.57
CA PRO A 174 47.23 -6.95 -8.58
C PRO A 174 48.68 -7.27 -8.18
N THR A 175 48.98 -7.27 -6.88
CA THR A 175 50.23 -7.83 -6.33
C THR A 175 49.95 -9.18 -5.65
N PRO A 176 50.72 -10.24 -5.93
CA PRO A 176 50.56 -11.56 -5.32
C PRO A 176 51.23 -11.60 -3.94
N ASP A 177 50.59 -12.28 -2.98
CA ASP A 177 51.10 -12.74 -1.66
C ASP A 177 50.29 -12.24 -0.47
N SER A 178 49.11 -12.85 -0.25
CA SER A 178 48.46 -12.89 1.07
C SER A 178 47.43 -14.02 1.11
N PRO A 179 47.33 -14.80 2.21
CA PRO A 179 46.58 -16.05 2.25
C PRO A 179 45.09 -15.79 2.05
N ARG A 180 44.58 -16.36 0.96
CA ARG A 180 43.19 -16.48 0.49
C ARG A 180 42.14 -16.31 1.60
N SER A 181 41.85 -15.05 1.94
CA SER A 181 40.71 -14.68 2.74
C SER A 181 39.45 -14.91 1.90
N LEU A 182 38.40 -15.35 2.58
CA LEU A 182 37.12 -15.83 2.11
C LEU A 182 36.26 -14.79 1.33
N ALA A 183 36.85 -13.94 0.51
CA ALA A 183 36.19 -12.87 -0.25
C ALA A 183 35.66 -13.33 -1.63
N SER A 184 35.54 -14.64 -1.88
CA SER A 184 34.96 -15.20 -3.10
C SER A 184 33.50 -15.66 -2.94
N GLN A 185 32.77 -15.14 -1.94
CA GLN A 185 31.34 -15.39 -1.76
C GLN A 185 30.60 -14.16 -1.23
N SER A 186 30.72 -13.02 -1.92
CA SER A 186 29.60 -12.09 -1.99
C SER A 186 28.69 -12.47 -3.17
N SER A 187 28.30 -13.74 -3.23
CA SER A 187 26.91 -14.05 -3.54
C SER A 187 26.06 -13.49 -2.40
N THR A 188 25.96 -12.15 -2.33
CA THR A 188 24.92 -11.48 -1.56
C THR A 188 23.65 -11.93 -2.23
N GLN A 189 23.05 -12.98 -1.66
CA GLN A 189 21.77 -13.54 -2.05
C GLN A 189 20.81 -12.37 -2.29
N CYS A 190 20.54 -12.11 -3.57
CA CYS A 190 19.53 -11.15 -4.01
C CYS A 190 18.25 -11.52 -3.26
N ALA A 191 17.80 -10.65 -2.36
CA ALA A 191 16.58 -10.89 -1.61
C ALA A 191 15.45 -11.12 -2.64
N PRO A 192 14.68 -12.21 -2.54
CA PRO A 192 13.82 -12.63 -3.64
C PRO A 192 12.64 -11.69 -3.83
N ARG A 193 12.75 -10.80 -4.82
CA ARG A 193 11.80 -9.72 -5.14
C ARG A 193 10.63 -10.23 -6.00
N ALA A 194 9.43 -9.68 -5.84
CA ALA A 194 8.28 -9.98 -6.71
C ALA A 194 8.59 -9.67 -8.20
N PRO A 195 7.95 -10.36 -9.16
CA PRO A 195 8.18 -10.14 -10.59
C PRO A 195 7.94 -8.67 -10.97
N PRO A 196 8.62 -8.15 -12.01
CA PRO A 196 8.55 -6.76 -12.38
C PRO A 196 7.10 -6.34 -12.66
N THR A 197 6.70 -5.21 -12.09
CA THR A 197 5.37 -4.63 -12.31
C THR A 197 5.31 -4.06 -13.73
N ALA A 198 4.21 -4.31 -14.44
CA ALA A 198 4.03 -3.76 -15.78
C ALA A 198 3.96 -2.23 -15.71
N LEU A 199 4.81 -1.56 -16.48
CA LEU A 199 5.00 -0.10 -16.43
C LEU A 199 3.71 0.68 -16.73
N TRP A 200 2.83 0.15 -17.58
CA TRP A 200 1.53 0.77 -17.89
C TRP A 200 0.63 0.96 -16.66
N LYS A 201 0.77 0.12 -15.63
CA LYS A 201 -0.01 0.26 -14.39
C LYS A 201 0.39 1.51 -13.62
N LEU A 202 1.69 1.83 -13.68
CA LEU A 202 2.24 3.05 -13.09
C LEU A 202 1.77 4.29 -13.86
N ASP A 203 1.80 4.25 -15.20
CA ASP A 203 1.20 5.30 -16.04
C ASP A 203 -0.27 5.52 -15.67
N PHE A 204 -1.05 4.43 -15.61
CA PHE A 204 -2.47 4.48 -15.29
C PHE A 204 -2.76 5.12 -13.93
N VAL A 205 -2.06 4.69 -12.88
CA VAL A 205 -2.24 5.23 -11.52
C VAL A 205 -1.93 6.73 -11.47
N ILE A 206 -0.84 7.17 -12.10
CA ILE A 206 -0.42 8.57 -12.09
C ILE A 206 -1.43 9.45 -12.84
N TRP A 207 -1.84 9.03 -14.04
CA TRP A 207 -2.85 9.74 -14.82
C TRP A 207 -4.21 9.78 -14.12
N SER A 208 -4.65 8.65 -13.56
CA SER A 208 -5.93 8.57 -12.85
C SER A 208 -5.93 9.46 -11.59
N ASN A 209 -4.81 9.52 -10.86
CA ASN A 209 -4.66 10.43 -9.72
C ASN A 209 -4.63 11.91 -10.15
N LEU A 210 -3.99 12.25 -11.27
CA LEU A 210 -4.01 13.62 -11.80
C LEU A 210 -5.42 14.02 -12.24
N TRP A 211 -6.11 13.17 -13.00
CA TRP A 211 -7.49 13.41 -13.43
C TRP A 211 -8.44 13.64 -12.26
N ASN A 212 -8.27 12.91 -11.16
CA ASN A 212 -9.01 13.19 -9.94
C ASN A 212 -8.80 14.64 -9.45
N THR A 213 -7.56 15.14 -9.40
CA THR A 213 -7.30 16.55 -9.01
C THR A 213 -7.87 17.55 -10.01
N ILE A 214 -7.78 17.27 -11.31
CA ILE A 214 -8.36 18.14 -12.35
C ILE A 214 -9.89 18.21 -12.20
N PHE A 215 -10.56 17.06 -12.02
CA PHE A 215 -12.01 17.04 -11.84
C PHE A 215 -12.45 17.75 -10.56
N GLN A 216 -11.68 17.65 -9.47
CA GLN A 216 -11.92 18.44 -8.26
C GLN A 216 -11.72 19.94 -8.50
N ALA A 217 -10.73 20.34 -9.31
CA ALA A 217 -10.55 21.74 -9.72
C ALA A 217 -11.73 22.26 -10.55
N CYS A 218 -12.21 21.47 -11.51
CA CYS A 218 -13.39 21.82 -12.31
C CYS A 218 -14.65 21.91 -11.43
N LEU A 219 -14.85 20.94 -10.53
CA LEU A 219 -15.94 20.93 -9.56
C LEU A 219 -15.92 22.21 -8.72
N ALA A 220 -14.79 22.52 -8.10
CA ALA A 220 -14.61 23.70 -7.26
C ALA A 220 -14.81 24.99 -8.06
N GLY A 221 -14.29 25.06 -9.30
CA GLY A 221 -14.48 26.19 -10.20
C GLY A 221 -15.95 26.41 -10.56
N CYS A 222 -16.69 25.36 -10.88
CA CYS A 222 -18.14 25.46 -11.10
C CYS A 222 -18.88 25.83 -9.81
N MET A 223 -18.43 25.30 -8.66
CA MET A 223 -19.04 25.47 -7.33
C MET A 223 -18.87 26.85 -6.71
N TRP A 224 -17.73 27.48 -6.95
CA TRP A 224 -17.43 28.80 -6.40
C TRP A 224 -17.56 29.90 -7.44
N GLY A 225 -17.44 29.58 -8.73
CA GLY A 225 -17.51 30.55 -9.82
C GLY A 225 -18.93 30.82 -10.37
N LEU A 226 -19.88 29.90 -10.21
CA LEU A 226 -21.25 30.07 -10.73
C LEU A 226 -22.25 30.30 -9.61
N ASN A 227 -23.15 31.26 -9.78
CA ASN A 227 -24.30 31.46 -8.90
C ASN A 227 -25.30 30.31 -9.02
N ARG A 228 -25.98 29.99 -7.91
CA ARG A 228 -27.00 28.94 -7.79
C ARG A 228 -28.03 28.93 -8.93
N TYR A 229 -28.43 30.11 -9.41
CA TYR A 229 -29.44 30.25 -10.46
C TYR A 229 -28.95 29.89 -11.87
N ASN A 230 -27.65 30.06 -12.13
CA ASN A 230 -27.05 29.85 -13.45
C ASN A 230 -26.22 28.57 -13.53
N ARG A 231 -26.11 27.80 -12.44
CA ARG A 231 -25.36 26.54 -12.43
C ARG A 231 -26.19 25.43 -13.09
N PRO A 232 -25.68 24.75 -14.12
CA PRO A 232 -26.34 23.57 -14.65
C PRO A 232 -26.38 22.47 -13.58
N SER A 233 -27.54 21.85 -13.36
CA SER A 233 -27.72 20.83 -12.32
C SER A 233 -26.86 19.58 -12.50
N TRP A 234 -26.39 19.31 -13.72
CA TRP A 234 -25.59 18.14 -14.05
C TRP A 234 -24.10 18.28 -13.71
N THR A 235 -23.55 19.50 -13.67
CA THR A 235 -22.09 19.70 -13.58
C THR A 235 -21.52 19.10 -12.30
N THR A 236 -22.20 19.34 -11.17
CA THR A 236 -21.76 18.85 -9.87
C THR A 236 -21.75 17.33 -9.81
N GLY A 237 -22.86 16.69 -10.19
CA GLY A 237 -22.96 15.23 -10.18
C GLY A 237 -21.93 14.58 -11.10
N LEU A 238 -21.73 15.13 -12.30
CA LEU A 238 -20.77 14.61 -13.27
C LEU A 238 -19.33 14.67 -12.74
N PHE A 239 -18.87 15.84 -12.27
CA PHE A 239 -17.49 15.97 -11.81
C PHE A 239 -17.21 15.18 -10.54
N VAL A 240 -18.18 15.09 -9.61
CA VAL A 240 -18.05 14.19 -8.45
C VAL A 240 -17.92 12.73 -8.92
N ALA A 241 -18.79 12.27 -9.81
CA ALA A 241 -18.76 10.90 -10.32
C ALA A 241 -17.43 10.57 -11.01
N LEU A 242 -16.94 11.47 -11.88
CA LEU A 242 -15.66 11.29 -12.58
C LEU A 242 -14.46 11.32 -11.63
N ALA A 243 -14.44 12.23 -10.65
CA ALA A 243 -13.38 12.31 -9.65
C ALA A 243 -13.33 11.03 -8.79
N CYS A 244 -14.50 10.58 -8.31
CA CYS A 244 -14.63 9.33 -7.57
C CYS A 244 -14.19 8.13 -8.41
N ALA A 245 -14.63 8.02 -9.67
CA ALA A 245 -14.22 6.94 -10.57
C ALA A 245 -12.71 6.90 -10.80
N ALA A 246 -12.09 8.06 -11.06
CA ALA A 246 -10.65 8.16 -11.25
C ALA A 246 -9.86 7.79 -9.98
N SER A 247 -10.33 8.22 -8.80
CA SER A 247 -9.70 7.84 -7.53
C SER A 247 -9.88 6.35 -7.20
N GLY A 248 -11.07 5.80 -7.44
CA GLY A 248 -11.41 4.41 -7.19
C GLY A 248 -10.62 3.46 -8.08
N ALA A 249 -10.50 3.76 -9.37
CA ALA A 249 -9.74 2.94 -10.30
C ALA A 249 -8.24 2.88 -9.95
N SER A 250 -7.66 4.02 -9.57
CA SER A 250 -6.29 4.11 -9.05
C SER A 250 -6.10 3.28 -7.78
N GLY A 251 -7.01 3.43 -6.81
CA GLY A 251 -6.98 2.68 -5.56
C GLY A 251 -7.08 1.17 -5.78
N ILE A 252 -8.00 0.72 -6.63
CA ILE A 252 -8.16 -0.70 -6.98
C ILE A 252 -6.87 -1.26 -7.59
N MET A 253 -6.25 -0.55 -8.54
CA MET A 253 -4.99 -1.00 -9.15
C MET A 253 -3.88 -1.18 -8.10
N ILE A 254 -3.71 -0.20 -7.21
CA ILE A 254 -2.70 -0.27 -6.14
C ILE A 254 -2.99 -1.45 -5.21
N LEU A 255 -4.25 -1.67 -4.81
CA LEU A 255 -4.64 -2.78 -3.94
C LEU A 255 -4.38 -4.15 -4.57
N LEU A 256 -4.69 -4.32 -5.86
CA LEU A 256 -4.45 -5.57 -6.58
C LEU A 256 -2.96 -5.89 -6.69
N GLU A 257 -2.13 -4.90 -7.04
CA GLU A 257 -0.68 -5.11 -7.11
C GLU A 257 -0.05 -5.31 -5.73
N THR A 258 -0.54 -4.62 -4.69
CA THR A 258 -0.07 -4.80 -3.31
C THR A 258 -0.37 -6.21 -2.81
N LYS A 259 -1.58 -6.73 -3.05
CA LYS A 259 -1.92 -8.12 -2.72
C LYS A 259 -1.06 -9.11 -3.49
N ARG A 260 -0.72 -8.80 -4.75
CA ARG A 260 0.13 -9.64 -5.59
C ARG A 260 1.58 -9.67 -5.07
N THR A 261 2.14 -8.52 -4.68
CA THR A 261 3.48 -8.45 -4.10
C THR A 261 3.53 -9.16 -2.75
N GLU A 262 2.56 -8.92 -1.87
CA GLU A 262 2.43 -9.58 -0.57
C GLU A 262 2.31 -11.10 -0.69
N ARG A 263 1.50 -11.61 -1.64
CA ARG A 263 1.37 -13.06 -1.86
C ARG A 263 2.69 -13.69 -2.31
N THR A 264 3.43 -13.01 -3.17
CA THR A 264 4.69 -13.55 -3.72
C THR A 264 5.84 -13.45 -2.72
N GLU A 265 6.02 -12.29 -2.11
CA GLU A 265 7.10 -12.01 -1.16
C GLU A 265 6.82 -12.65 0.20
N GLY A 266 5.56 -12.72 0.64
CA GLY A 266 5.13 -13.34 1.90
C GLY A 266 5.31 -14.86 1.92
N VAL A 267 4.91 -15.57 0.85
CA VAL A 267 5.14 -17.03 0.72
C VAL A 267 6.63 -17.36 0.77
N ARG A 268 7.45 -16.56 0.08
CA ARG A 268 8.91 -16.74 0.07
C ARG A 268 9.56 -16.40 1.40
N ARG A 269 9.08 -15.37 2.11
CA ARG A 269 9.55 -15.01 3.44
C ARG A 269 9.31 -16.13 4.44
N SER A 270 8.12 -16.74 4.43
CA SER A 270 7.80 -17.90 5.26
C SER A 270 8.68 -19.11 4.93
N ALA A 271 8.91 -19.40 3.64
CA ALA A 271 9.80 -20.48 3.21
C ALA A 271 11.26 -20.24 3.66
N ARG A 272 11.76 -19.00 3.58
CA ARG A 272 13.10 -18.62 4.05
C ARG A 272 13.23 -18.75 5.55
N GLU A 273 12.24 -18.27 6.31
CA GLU A 273 12.21 -18.39 7.77
C GLU A 273 12.23 -19.87 8.19
N LYS A 274 11.47 -20.74 7.53
CA LYS A 274 11.52 -22.20 7.73
C LYS A 274 12.89 -22.80 7.40
N ALA A 275 13.50 -22.42 6.28
CA ALA A 275 14.83 -22.89 5.88
C ALA A 275 15.94 -22.45 6.84
N ILE A 276 15.87 -21.21 7.34
CA ILE A 276 16.80 -20.69 8.36
C ILE A 276 16.61 -21.45 9.67
N ARG A 277 15.36 -21.60 10.15
CA ARG A 277 15.06 -22.39 11.36
C ARG A 277 15.61 -23.80 11.22
N HIS A 278 15.42 -24.46 10.08
CA HIS A 278 15.97 -25.81 9.84
C HIS A 278 17.51 -25.85 9.84
N ARG A 279 18.20 -24.86 9.24
CA ARG A 279 19.66 -24.77 9.30
C ARG A 279 20.19 -24.55 10.71
N ILE A 280 19.52 -23.70 11.47
CA ILE A 280 19.86 -23.41 12.87
C ILE A 280 19.69 -24.69 13.71
N LEU A 281 18.53 -25.34 13.63
CA LEU A 281 18.24 -26.60 14.34
C LEU A 281 19.18 -27.73 13.89
N GLY A 282 19.53 -27.80 12.60
CA GLY A 282 20.50 -28.77 12.08
C GLY A 282 21.92 -28.56 12.61
N LYS A 283 22.38 -27.30 12.73
CA LYS A 283 23.67 -26.99 13.37
C LYS A 283 23.67 -27.36 14.85
N TYR A 284 22.64 -26.98 15.61
CA TYR A 284 22.55 -27.32 17.04
C TYR A 284 22.39 -28.84 17.26
N GLY A 285 21.63 -29.53 16.41
CA GLY A 285 21.50 -30.99 16.45
C GLY A 285 22.78 -31.74 16.09
N ALA A 286 23.63 -31.18 15.22
CA ALA A 286 24.95 -31.71 14.91
C ALA A 286 25.97 -31.46 16.04
N THR A 287 25.92 -30.29 16.69
CA THR A 287 26.76 -29.97 17.85
C THR A 287 26.44 -30.84 19.07
N ILE A 288 25.16 -31.16 19.32
CA ILE A 288 24.74 -32.09 20.39
C ILE A 288 25.19 -33.53 20.08
N ARG A 289 25.29 -33.91 18.79
CA ARG A 289 25.77 -35.23 18.37
C ARG A 289 27.29 -35.34 18.36
N SER A 290 28.02 -34.23 18.16
CA SER A 290 29.49 -34.18 18.24
C SER A 290 30.00 -34.06 19.67
N HIS A 291 29.25 -33.40 20.56
CA HIS A 291 29.41 -33.55 22.00
C HIS A 291 28.69 -34.81 22.46
N GLY A 292 29.16 -35.96 21.97
CA GLY A 292 28.82 -37.25 22.53
C GLY A 292 28.96 -37.18 24.05
N ILE A 293 27.80 -37.15 24.71
CA ILE A 293 27.64 -37.77 26.01
C ILE A 293 28.18 -39.19 25.80
N CYS A 294 29.39 -39.41 26.30
CA CYS A 294 29.93 -40.73 26.53
C CYS A 294 28.82 -41.57 27.14
N ARG A 295 28.46 -42.66 26.47
CA ARG A 295 27.79 -43.77 27.13
C ARG A 295 28.59 -44.11 28.38
N VAL A 296 27.97 -43.96 29.54
CA VAL A 296 28.29 -44.69 30.76
C VAL A 296 26.97 -45.29 31.23
#